data_AF-A0A7S1MXK1-F1
#
_entry.id   AF-A0A7S1MXK1-F1
#
_cell.length_a   1.000
_cell.length_b   1.000
_cell.length_c   1.000
_cell.angle_alpha   90.00
_cell.angle_beta   90.00
_cell.angle_gamma   90.00
#
_symmetry.space_group_name_H-M   'P 1'
#
loop_
_entity.id
_entity.type
_entity.pdbx_description
1 polymer ?
#
loop_
_entity_poly.entity_id
_entity_poly.type
_entity_poly.pdbx_seq_one_letter_code
_entity_poly.pdbx_strand_id
1 'polypeptide(L)'
;ENNIPHVPRKGGGEPVVFEGVCDVPEKIVNAYTDRDSGMVVIDSICYDALPDPGEWQDAKLPLSRLVRWTLDPSDPSQPASKQALSSACLDHPTLNPFVRSVRHSHIFSVLRVDGAPRGLHAANVGAGSEGKWQCGVGEFCSPPVFLPKLDGQSEDDGYLATMIYSSSQDATDLALVDATMISQGPVCRIRLPNPLPHGHVGHWAEGYVPSSNDYSEGRRKALWSDKGWEAFDASLPFL
;
A
#
# COMPACT_ATOMS: atom_id res chain seq x y z
N GLU A 1 12.47 -18.82 7.49
CA GLU A 1 12.02 -18.85 6.09
C GLU A 1 10.63 -18.23 6.04
N ASN A 2 10.38 -17.33 5.08
CA ASN A 2 9.06 -16.75 4.93
C ASN A 2 8.21 -17.73 4.10
N ASN A 3 7.01 -18.04 4.60
CA ASN A 3 6.07 -18.95 3.94
C ASN A 3 4.80 -18.19 3.60
N ILE A 4 4.13 -18.56 2.50
CA ILE A 4 2.83 -17.97 2.12
C ILE A 4 1.73 -18.98 2.42
N PRO A 5 0.89 -18.74 3.45
CA PRO A 5 -0.30 -19.55 3.68
C PRO A 5 -1.39 -19.17 2.69
N HIS A 6 -2.01 -20.16 2.05
CA HIS A 6 -3.19 -20.01 1.21
C HIS A 6 -4.39 -20.69 1.87
N VAL A 7 -5.39 -19.89 2.24
CA VAL A 7 -6.59 -20.33 2.95
C VAL A 7 -7.83 -20.08 2.08
N PRO A 8 -8.58 -21.13 1.69
CA PRO A 8 -9.81 -20.96 0.91
C PRO A 8 -10.88 -20.14 1.65
N ARG A 9 -11.28 -19.00 1.09
CA ARG A 9 -12.22 -18.05 1.72
C ARG A 9 -13.61 -18.60 2.03
N LYS A 10 -14.10 -19.56 1.24
CA LYS A 10 -15.48 -20.10 1.36
C LYS A 10 -15.55 -21.41 2.15
N GLY A 11 -14.45 -21.83 2.79
CA GLY A 11 -14.35 -23.13 3.46
C GLY A 11 -14.31 -24.31 2.48
N GLY A 12 -14.10 -25.52 3.01
CA GLY A 12 -14.16 -26.78 2.25
C GLY A 12 -12.84 -27.26 1.63
N GLY A 13 -11.74 -26.54 1.83
CA GLY A 13 -10.39 -27.00 1.48
C GLY A 13 -9.43 -26.73 2.64
N GLU A 14 -8.44 -27.62 2.80
CA GLU A 14 -7.39 -27.47 3.81
C GLU A 14 -6.47 -26.27 3.45
N PRO A 15 -6.02 -25.49 4.44
CA PRO A 15 -4.94 -24.53 4.24
C PRO A 15 -3.71 -25.21 3.65
N VAL A 16 -3.10 -24.58 2.65
CA VAL A 16 -1.81 -25.02 2.09
C VAL A 16 -0.76 -23.96 2.35
N VAL A 17 0.50 -24.38 2.48
CA VAL A 17 1.62 -23.49 2.76
C VAL A 17 2.63 -23.62 1.63
N PHE A 18 2.95 -22.50 1.00
CA PHE A 18 4.04 -22.42 0.03
C PHE A 18 5.31 -22.01 0.74
N GLU A 19 6.31 -22.88 0.74
CA GLU A 19 7.60 -22.69 1.43
C GLU A 19 8.63 -21.95 0.56
N GLY A 20 9.64 -21.35 1.20
CA GLY A 20 10.84 -20.86 0.51
C GLY A 20 10.73 -19.47 -0.13
N VAL A 21 10.07 -18.52 0.52
CA VAL A 21 9.93 -17.14 0.02
C VAL A 21 11.11 -16.29 0.50
N CYS A 22 11.94 -15.87 -0.45
CA CYS A 22 13.24 -15.23 -0.21
C CYS A 22 13.16 -13.78 0.32
N ASP A 23 11.98 -13.15 0.34
CA ASP A 23 11.86 -11.74 0.71
C ASP A 23 10.96 -11.55 1.93
N VAL A 24 11.17 -10.46 2.66
CA VAL A 24 10.26 -9.99 3.72
C VAL A 24 9.19 -9.10 3.09
N PRO A 25 7.91 -9.54 2.99
CA PRO A 25 6.84 -8.69 2.51
C PRO A 25 6.52 -7.62 3.55
N GLU A 26 6.70 -6.35 3.19
CA GLU A 26 6.36 -5.23 4.08
C GLU A 26 4.88 -4.83 3.91
N LYS A 27 4.44 -4.69 2.65
CA LYS A 27 3.10 -4.20 2.30
C LYS A 27 2.54 -4.97 1.11
N ILE A 28 1.42 -5.65 1.31
CA ILE A 28 0.64 -6.24 0.22
C ILE A 28 -0.02 -5.09 -0.56
N VAL A 29 0.18 -5.09 -1.87
CA VAL A 29 -0.47 -4.16 -2.81
C VAL A 29 -1.87 -4.67 -3.13
N ASN A 30 -1.96 -5.90 -3.63
CA ASN A 30 -3.19 -6.58 -3.98
C ASN A 30 -2.94 -8.08 -4.13
N ALA A 31 -4.00 -8.88 -4.11
CA ALA A 31 -3.93 -10.30 -4.43
C ALA A 31 -5.21 -10.76 -5.14
N TYR A 32 -5.10 -11.62 -6.14
CA TYR A 32 -6.27 -12.15 -6.87
C TYR A 32 -6.01 -13.55 -7.39
N THR A 33 -7.09 -14.30 -7.65
CA THR A 33 -7.03 -15.55 -8.42
C THR A 33 -7.28 -15.24 -9.89
N ASP A 34 -6.30 -15.58 -10.72
CA ASP A 34 -6.39 -15.54 -12.17
C ASP A 34 -7.39 -16.61 -12.63
N ARG A 35 -8.51 -16.20 -13.23
CA ARG A 35 -9.60 -17.12 -13.57
C ARG A 35 -9.26 -18.05 -14.74
N ASP A 36 -8.34 -17.62 -15.61
CA ASP A 36 -8.01 -18.36 -16.83
C ASP A 36 -7.01 -19.47 -16.51
N SER A 37 -6.03 -19.19 -15.66
CA SER A 37 -4.99 -20.14 -15.25
C SER A 37 -5.25 -20.85 -13.92
N GLY A 38 -6.12 -20.31 -13.06
CA GLY A 38 -6.31 -20.81 -11.69
C GLY A 38 -5.21 -20.38 -10.70
N MET A 39 -4.18 -19.67 -11.17
CA MET A 39 -3.06 -19.21 -10.37
C MET A 39 -3.48 -18.12 -9.38
N VAL A 40 -2.84 -18.08 -8.21
CA VAL A 40 -2.97 -16.97 -7.26
C VAL A 40 -1.83 -15.99 -7.51
N VAL A 41 -2.16 -14.72 -7.69
CA VAL A 41 -1.21 -13.63 -7.92
C VAL A 41 -1.22 -12.72 -6.71
N ILE A 42 -0.05 -12.40 -6.17
CA ILE A 42 0.13 -11.48 -5.03
C ILE A 42 1.18 -10.45 -5.42
N ASP A 43 0.79 -9.18 -5.44
CA ASP A 43 1.72 -8.08 -5.61
C ASP A 43 2.04 -7.48 -4.24
N SER A 44 3.33 -7.30 -3.94
CA SER A 44 3.80 -6.82 -2.65
C SER A 44 5.03 -5.94 -2.82
N ILE A 45 5.19 -4.99 -1.91
CA ILE A 45 6.48 -4.34 -1.66
C ILE A 45 7.26 -5.19 -0.68
N CYS A 46 8.48 -5.55 -1.07
CA CYS A 46 9.31 -6.55 -0.40
C CYS A 46 10.72 -6.01 -0.15
N TYR A 47 11.37 -6.48 0.91
CA TYR A 47 12.82 -6.34 1.12
C TYR A 47 13.51 -7.68 0.89
N ASP A 48 14.70 -7.65 0.28
CA ASP A 48 15.53 -8.85 0.12
C ASP A 48 15.89 -9.49 1.49
N ALA A 49 16.13 -8.66 2.51
CA ALA A 49 16.31 -9.08 3.90
C ALA A 49 16.05 -7.90 4.84
N LEU A 50 15.77 -8.17 6.12
CA LEU A 50 15.78 -7.13 7.16
C LEU A 50 16.84 -7.47 8.20
N PRO A 51 17.42 -6.45 8.87
CA PRO A 51 18.31 -6.67 10.01
C PRO A 51 17.60 -7.43 11.14
N ASP A 52 18.38 -8.11 11.95
CA ASP A 52 17.84 -8.81 13.11
C ASP A 52 17.25 -7.81 14.14
N PRO A 53 16.22 -8.23 14.90
CA PRO A 53 15.64 -7.41 15.95
C PRO A 53 16.69 -6.88 16.93
N GLY A 54 16.89 -5.55 16.94
CA GLY A 54 17.85 -4.88 17.82
C GLY A 54 19.00 -4.21 17.08
N GLU A 55 19.23 -4.55 15.81
CA GLU A 55 20.29 -3.97 14.97
C GLU A 55 19.82 -2.78 14.10
N TRP A 56 18.59 -2.31 14.31
CA TRP A 56 17.92 -1.32 13.45
C TRP A 56 18.54 0.08 13.45
N GLN A 57 19.24 0.46 14.51
CA GLN A 57 19.62 1.88 14.74
C GLN A 57 20.65 2.39 13.73
N ASP A 58 21.57 1.52 13.29
CA ASP A 58 22.64 1.86 12.34
C ASP A 58 22.59 1.00 11.06
N ALA A 59 21.62 0.10 10.96
CA ALA A 59 21.52 -0.79 9.81
C ALA A 59 21.09 -0.03 8.55
N LYS A 60 21.90 -0.17 7.50
CA LYS A 60 21.50 0.24 6.16
C LYS A 60 20.48 -0.75 5.61
N LEU A 61 19.21 -0.36 5.64
CA LEU A 61 18.14 -1.17 5.07
C LEU A 61 18.34 -1.36 3.55
N PRO A 62 18.07 -2.56 3.01
CA PRO A 62 18.09 -2.76 1.58
C PRO A 62 16.96 -1.95 0.91
N LEU A 63 17.08 -1.75 -0.40
CA LEU A 63 16.01 -1.12 -1.16
C LEU A 63 14.82 -2.07 -1.22
N SER A 64 13.64 -1.55 -0.91
CA SER A 64 12.40 -2.25 -1.18
C SER A 64 12.15 -2.32 -2.68
N ARG A 65 11.43 -3.36 -3.12
CA ARG A 65 11.05 -3.55 -4.52
C ARG A 65 9.59 -3.97 -4.62
N LEU A 66 8.94 -3.58 -5.72
CA LEU A 66 7.63 -4.09 -6.09
C LEU A 66 7.80 -5.46 -6.77
N VAL A 67 7.21 -6.49 -6.19
CA VAL A 67 7.37 -7.89 -6.60
C VAL A 67 6.00 -8.53 -6.77
N ARG A 68 5.86 -9.31 -7.84
CA ARG A 68 4.75 -10.22 -8.08
C ARG A 68 5.15 -11.64 -7.72
N TRP A 69 4.32 -12.27 -6.89
CA TRP A 69 4.37 -13.69 -6.58
C TRP A 69 3.24 -14.40 -7.29
N THR A 70 3.54 -15.53 -7.93
CA THR A 70 2.52 -16.39 -8.55
C THR A 70 2.59 -17.77 -7.92
N LEU A 71 1.45 -18.24 -7.43
CA LEU A 71 1.32 -19.50 -6.71
C LEU A 71 0.35 -20.42 -7.45
N ASP A 72 0.71 -21.69 -7.57
CA ASP A 72 -0.17 -22.73 -8.13
C ASP A 72 -0.85 -23.49 -6.98
N PRO A 73 -2.13 -23.21 -6.66
CA PRO A 73 -2.83 -23.91 -5.60
C PRO A 73 -3.10 -25.38 -5.92
N SER A 74 -2.95 -25.83 -7.18
CA SER A 74 -3.12 -27.23 -7.58
C SER A 74 -1.87 -28.08 -7.31
N ASP A 75 -0.70 -27.45 -7.20
CA ASP A 75 0.57 -28.09 -6.83
C ASP A 75 1.33 -27.24 -5.79
N PRO A 76 0.89 -27.26 -4.52
CA PRO A 76 1.51 -26.48 -3.45
C PRO A 76 2.93 -26.97 -3.08
N SER A 77 3.40 -28.08 -3.67
CA SER A 77 4.77 -28.55 -3.49
C SER A 77 5.79 -27.71 -4.27
N GLN A 78 5.34 -26.97 -5.28
CA GLN A 78 6.19 -26.06 -6.04
C GLN A 78 6.33 -24.71 -5.32
N PRO A 79 7.54 -24.13 -5.29
CA PRO A 79 7.74 -22.79 -4.74
C PRO A 79 6.99 -21.75 -5.58
N ALA A 80 6.55 -20.68 -4.91
CA ALA A 80 5.96 -19.53 -5.61
C ALA A 80 6.97 -18.92 -6.59
N SER A 81 6.52 -18.60 -7.81
CA SER A 81 7.36 -17.88 -8.77
C SER A 81 7.41 -16.39 -8.42
N LYS A 82 8.56 -15.77 -8.64
CA LYS A 82 8.86 -14.38 -8.28
C LYS A 82 9.21 -13.56 -9.51
N GLN A 83 8.59 -12.39 -9.66
CA GLN A 83 8.90 -11.42 -10.70
C GLN A 83 9.04 -10.01 -10.11
N ALA A 84 10.17 -9.34 -10.34
CA ALA A 84 10.29 -7.93 -10.03
C ALA A 84 9.50 -7.08 -11.04
N LEU A 85 8.62 -6.21 -10.55
CA LEU A 85 7.79 -5.32 -11.36
C LEU A 85 8.38 -3.90 -11.48
N SER A 86 9.15 -3.47 -10.49
CA SER A 86 9.93 -2.23 -10.54
C SER A 86 11.19 -2.37 -9.68
N SER A 87 12.25 -1.67 -10.09
CA SER A 87 13.51 -1.55 -9.35
C SER A 87 13.57 -0.28 -8.49
N ALA A 88 12.55 0.58 -8.54
CA ALA A 88 12.45 1.75 -7.70
C ALA A 88 12.33 1.35 -6.22
N CYS A 89 12.84 2.21 -5.32
CA CYS A 89 12.64 2.06 -3.89
C CYS A 89 11.25 2.60 -3.53
N LEU A 90 10.32 1.71 -3.21
CA LEU A 90 8.89 2.03 -3.10
C LEU A 90 8.35 1.71 -1.71
N ASP A 91 7.31 2.42 -1.31
CA ASP A 91 6.63 2.15 -0.05
C ASP A 91 5.14 2.55 -0.14
N HIS A 92 4.32 2.09 0.80
CA HIS A 92 2.91 2.42 0.99
C HIS A 92 2.12 2.41 -0.34
N PRO A 93 1.91 1.22 -0.92
CA PRO A 93 1.21 1.12 -2.19
C PRO A 93 -0.28 1.42 -2.03
N THR A 94 -0.87 1.92 -3.10
CA THR A 94 -2.30 2.12 -3.25
C THR A 94 -2.70 1.84 -4.70
N LEU A 95 -3.99 1.63 -4.91
CA LEU A 95 -4.58 1.31 -6.22
C LEU A 95 -6.03 1.76 -6.23
N ASN A 96 -6.67 1.71 -7.40
CA ASN A 96 -8.09 2.01 -7.52
C ASN A 96 -8.92 1.05 -6.64
N PRO A 97 -9.70 1.54 -5.66
CA PRO A 97 -10.42 0.68 -4.72
C PRO A 97 -11.35 -0.33 -5.39
N PHE A 98 -11.83 -0.07 -6.62
CA PHE A 98 -12.70 -0.97 -7.37
C PHE A 98 -12.01 -2.23 -7.92
N VAL A 99 -10.67 -2.26 -7.93
CA VAL A 99 -9.91 -3.45 -8.38
C VAL A 99 -9.22 -4.20 -7.23
N ARG A 100 -9.60 -3.91 -5.98
CA ARG A 100 -9.16 -4.69 -4.82
C ARG A 100 -9.63 -6.14 -4.95
N SER A 101 -8.74 -7.08 -4.68
CA SER A 101 -8.97 -8.53 -4.76
C SER A 101 -9.31 -9.11 -6.14
N VAL A 102 -9.13 -8.33 -7.20
CA VAL A 102 -9.30 -8.77 -8.60
C VAL A 102 -8.08 -8.36 -9.43
N ARG A 103 -8.05 -8.80 -10.70
CA ARG A 103 -6.98 -8.42 -11.63
C ARG A 103 -6.93 -6.89 -11.74
N HIS A 104 -5.73 -6.34 -11.65
CA HIS A 104 -5.43 -4.92 -11.72
C HIS A 104 -4.21 -4.69 -12.60
N SER A 105 -4.05 -3.46 -13.07
CA SER A 105 -2.97 -3.04 -13.97
C SER A 105 -2.19 -1.85 -13.42
N HIS A 106 -2.76 -1.04 -12.54
CA HIS A 106 -2.16 0.22 -12.09
C HIS A 106 -1.89 0.18 -10.58
N ILE A 107 -0.64 0.48 -10.22
CA ILE A 107 -0.16 0.53 -8.84
C ILE A 107 0.50 1.88 -8.62
N PHE A 108 0.10 2.55 -7.54
CA PHE A 108 0.69 3.80 -7.10
C PHE A 108 1.41 3.61 -5.78
N SER A 109 2.50 4.32 -5.54
CA SER A 109 3.30 4.15 -4.33
C SER A 109 4.04 5.44 -3.99
N VAL A 110 4.51 5.53 -2.74
CA VAL A 110 5.53 6.50 -2.36
C VAL A 110 6.84 6.12 -3.04
N LEU A 111 7.48 7.10 -3.68
CA LEU A 111 8.85 6.98 -4.16
C LEU A 111 9.82 7.39 -3.04
N ARG A 112 10.72 6.48 -2.66
CA ARG A 112 11.80 6.77 -1.73
C ARG A 112 13.07 7.15 -2.48
N VAL A 113 13.66 8.29 -2.11
CA VAL A 113 14.95 8.78 -2.62
C VAL A 113 15.84 9.02 -1.41
N ASP A 114 17.03 8.42 -1.43
CA ASP A 114 18.01 8.47 -0.32
C ASP A 114 17.39 8.07 1.04
N GLY A 115 16.47 7.10 1.02
CA GLY A 115 15.78 6.59 2.22
C GLY A 115 14.58 7.42 2.68
N ALA A 116 14.34 8.60 2.12
CA ALA A 116 13.23 9.47 2.49
C ALA A 116 12.07 9.38 1.50
N PRO A 117 10.80 9.53 1.94
CA PRO A 117 9.63 9.54 1.06
C PRO A 117 9.57 10.86 0.29
N ARG A 118 10.14 10.88 -0.91
CA ARG A 118 10.46 12.09 -1.68
C ARG A 118 9.65 12.21 -2.95
N GLY A 119 8.56 11.46 -3.09
CA GLY A 119 7.76 11.55 -4.30
C GLY A 119 6.70 10.47 -4.39
N LEU A 120 6.17 10.34 -5.60
CA LEU A 120 5.20 9.34 -5.97
C LEU A 120 5.67 8.55 -7.19
N HIS A 121 5.20 7.32 -7.29
CA HIS A 121 5.46 6.38 -8.37
C HIS A 121 4.14 5.80 -8.88
N ALA A 122 4.05 5.60 -10.19
CA ALA A 122 2.99 4.87 -10.85
C ALA A 122 3.61 3.76 -11.70
N ALA A 123 3.10 2.54 -11.58
CA ALA A 123 3.43 1.43 -12.48
C ALA A 123 2.17 0.93 -13.17
N ASN A 124 2.25 0.77 -14.48
CA ASN A 124 1.33 -0.07 -15.25
C ASN A 124 1.97 -1.44 -15.44
N VAL A 125 1.56 -2.42 -14.63
CA VAL A 125 2.12 -3.77 -14.63
C VAL A 125 1.65 -4.64 -15.79
N GLY A 126 0.60 -4.23 -16.51
CA GLY A 126 0.16 -4.89 -17.73
C GLY A 126 0.99 -4.47 -18.95
N ALA A 127 1.35 -3.18 -19.03
CA ALA A 127 2.15 -2.62 -20.11
C ALA A 127 3.66 -2.62 -19.84
N GLY A 128 4.08 -2.78 -18.58
CA GLY A 128 5.48 -2.72 -18.17
C GLY A 128 6.07 -1.31 -18.16
N SER A 129 5.23 -0.28 -18.00
CA SER A 129 5.66 1.13 -17.97
C SER A 129 5.57 1.72 -16.57
N GLU A 130 6.46 2.65 -16.23
CA GLU A 130 6.45 3.36 -14.95
C GLU A 130 6.62 4.88 -15.13
N GLY A 131 6.10 5.63 -14.18
CA GLY A 131 6.22 7.08 -14.07
C GLY A 131 6.57 7.48 -12.63
N LYS A 132 7.34 8.56 -12.49
CA LYS A 132 7.81 9.05 -11.19
C LYS A 132 7.69 10.56 -11.13
N TRP A 133 7.35 11.07 -9.96
CA TRP A 133 7.49 12.48 -9.63
C TRP A 133 8.19 12.60 -8.28
N GLN A 134 9.16 13.51 -8.22
CA GLN A 134 9.91 13.80 -7.01
C GLN A 134 9.55 15.20 -6.51
N CYS A 135 9.29 15.33 -5.21
CA CYS A 135 9.00 16.62 -4.59
C CYS A 135 10.27 17.48 -4.45
N GLY A 136 10.06 18.78 -4.21
CA GLY A 136 11.13 19.76 -4.08
C GLY A 136 12.09 19.45 -2.94
N VAL A 137 13.27 20.09 -2.95
CA VAL A 137 14.26 19.93 -1.88
C VAL A 137 13.66 20.28 -0.53
N GLY A 138 13.82 19.40 0.47
CA GLY A 138 13.24 19.57 1.80
C GLY A 138 11.73 19.29 1.88
N GLU A 139 11.11 18.82 0.80
CA GLU A 139 9.73 18.33 0.83
C GLU A 139 9.68 16.82 1.04
N PHE A 140 8.60 16.32 1.63
CA PHE A 140 8.40 14.92 1.95
C PHE A 140 6.94 14.53 1.74
N CYS A 141 6.70 13.42 1.04
CA CYS A 141 5.37 12.95 0.69
C CYS A 141 4.86 11.92 1.70
N SER A 142 3.61 12.06 2.12
CA SER A 142 2.89 11.00 2.82
C SER A 142 2.41 9.92 1.84
N PRO A 143 1.96 8.76 2.36
CA PRO A 143 1.28 7.74 1.56
C PRO A 143 0.11 8.31 0.75
N PRO A 144 0.04 8.03 -0.57
CA PRO A 144 -1.06 8.50 -1.40
C PRO A 144 -2.34 7.70 -1.17
N VAL A 145 -3.48 8.36 -1.39
CA VAL A 145 -4.79 7.72 -1.49
C VAL A 145 -5.32 7.94 -2.91
N PHE A 146 -5.81 6.89 -3.56
CA PHE A 146 -6.43 7.00 -4.87
C PHE A 146 -7.89 7.45 -4.77
N LEU A 147 -8.24 8.48 -5.53
CA LEU A 147 -9.58 9.06 -5.64
C LEU A 147 -10.06 8.82 -7.08
N PRO A 148 -10.97 7.85 -7.31
CA PRO A 148 -11.55 7.63 -8.64
C PRO A 148 -12.31 8.87 -9.12
N LYS A 149 -12.24 9.19 -10.41
CA LYS A 149 -13.20 10.13 -11.01
C LYS A 149 -14.58 9.48 -11.11
N LEU A 150 -15.63 10.29 -10.92
CA LEU A 150 -17.02 9.82 -11.01
C LEU A 150 -17.36 9.24 -12.38
N ASP A 151 -16.79 9.81 -13.43
CA ASP A 151 -16.93 9.43 -14.83
C ASP A 151 -15.66 8.79 -15.39
N GLY A 152 -14.84 8.20 -14.52
CA GLY A 152 -13.56 7.59 -14.89
C GLY A 152 -13.71 6.47 -15.93
N GLN A 153 -12.88 6.49 -16.97
CA GLN A 153 -12.97 5.53 -18.09
C GLN A 153 -11.90 4.43 -18.05
N SER A 154 -10.88 4.59 -17.21
CA SER A 154 -9.80 3.61 -17.02
C SER A 154 -9.50 3.41 -15.53
N GLU A 155 -8.75 2.35 -15.22
CA GLU A 155 -8.39 1.98 -13.84
C GLU A 155 -7.62 3.09 -13.12
N ASP A 156 -6.80 3.86 -13.85
CA ASP A 156 -6.00 4.99 -13.37
C ASP A 156 -6.69 6.34 -13.52
N ASP A 157 -7.94 6.40 -13.98
CA ASP A 157 -8.64 7.67 -14.19
C ASP A 157 -9.12 8.26 -12.86
N GLY A 158 -8.24 9.05 -12.27
CA GLY A 158 -8.38 9.49 -10.89
C GLY A 158 -7.31 10.48 -10.48
N TYR A 159 -7.32 10.80 -9.19
CA TYR A 159 -6.31 11.61 -8.55
C TYR A 159 -5.65 10.83 -7.41
N LEU A 160 -4.36 11.08 -7.19
CA LEU A 160 -3.70 10.74 -5.94
C LEU A 160 -3.77 11.94 -5.01
N ALA A 161 -4.40 11.76 -3.86
CA ALA A 161 -4.32 12.71 -2.76
C ALA A 161 -3.14 12.32 -1.86
N THR A 162 -2.21 13.25 -1.64
CA THR A 162 -1.06 13.07 -0.74
C THR A 162 -0.82 14.32 0.07
N MET A 163 -0.34 14.18 1.30
CA MET A 163 0.22 15.32 2.04
C MET A 163 1.67 15.53 1.62
N ILE A 164 2.08 16.79 1.49
CA ILE A 164 3.47 17.19 1.25
C ILE A 164 3.88 18.11 2.39
N TYR A 165 4.77 17.65 3.26
CA TYR A 165 5.41 18.49 4.27
C TYR A 165 6.63 19.18 3.65
N SER A 166 6.79 20.48 3.89
CA SER A 166 7.96 21.27 3.50
C SER A 166 8.71 21.71 4.74
N SER A 167 9.95 21.25 4.90
CA SER A 167 10.79 21.61 6.06
C SER A 167 11.24 23.07 6.04
N SER A 168 11.36 23.69 4.85
CA SER A 168 11.75 25.09 4.72
C SER A 168 10.64 26.07 5.10
N GLN A 169 9.39 25.66 4.91
CA GLN A 169 8.20 26.47 5.24
C GLN A 169 7.54 26.07 6.54
N ASP A 170 7.96 24.95 7.13
CA ASP A 170 7.29 24.26 8.25
C ASP A 170 5.77 24.17 8.06
N ALA A 171 5.38 23.67 6.89
CA ALA A 171 3.99 23.65 6.46
C ALA A 171 3.67 22.38 5.69
N THR A 172 2.39 21.99 5.73
CA THR A 172 1.87 20.84 4.99
C THR A 172 0.84 21.31 3.96
N ASP A 173 0.95 20.81 2.74
CA ASP A 173 -0.08 20.93 1.72
C ASP A 173 -0.78 19.59 1.51
N LEU A 174 -2.09 19.59 1.34
CA LEU A 174 -2.80 18.50 0.67
C LEU A 174 -2.65 18.71 -0.84
N ALA A 175 -1.98 17.79 -1.51
CA ALA A 175 -1.74 17.83 -2.94
C ALA A 175 -2.61 16.80 -3.66
N LEU A 176 -3.15 17.20 -4.82
CA LEU A 176 -3.79 16.31 -5.77
C LEU A 176 -2.89 16.17 -7.00
N VAL A 177 -2.58 14.95 -7.37
CA VAL A 177 -1.77 14.59 -8.55
C VAL A 177 -2.65 13.81 -9.50
N ASP A 178 -2.65 14.17 -10.79
CA ASP A 178 -3.34 13.37 -11.81
C ASP A 178 -2.65 12.01 -11.95
N ALA A 179 -3.38 10.93 -11.69
CA ALA A 179 -2.83 9.57 -11.67
C ALA A 179 -2.33 9.12 -13.05
N THR A 180 -2.88 9.68 -14.13
CA THR A 180 -2.48 9.38 -15.52
C THR A 180 -1.22 10.15 -15.94
N MET A 181 -0.88 11.23 -15.23
CA MET A 181 0.21 12.15 -15.57
C MET A 181 1.11 12.43 -14.37
N ILE A 182 1.46 11.38 -13.63
CA ILE A 182 2.17 11.49 -12.35
C ILE A 182 3.43 12.36 -12.41
N SER A 183 4.19 12.29 -13.51
CA SER A 183 5.45 13.01 -13.72
C SER A 183 5.30 14.53 -13.76
N GLN A 184 4.10 15.04 -14.04
CA GLN A 184 3.80 16.48 -14.00
C GLN A 184 3.67 17.00 -12.57
N GLY A 185 3.52 16.12 -11.58
CA GLY A 185 3.37 16.47 -10.18
C GLY A 185 1.97 17.01 -9.84
N PRO A 186 1.84 17.74 -8.72
CA PRO A 186 0.55 18.22 -8.25
C PRO A 186 -0.13 19.18 -9.21
N VAL A 187 -1.37 18.86 -9.58
CA VAL A 187 -2.28 19.76 -10.30
C VAL A 187 -2.95 20.75 -9.34
N CYS A 188 -2.98 20.43 -8.05
CA CYS A 188 -3.51 21.28 -6.99
C CYS A 188 -2.73 21.06 -5.69
N ARG A 189 -2.49 22.15 -4.93
CA ARG A 189 -1.97 22.11 -3.56
C ARG A 189 -2.82 23.02 -2.68
N ILE A 190 -3.35 22.47 -1.59
CA ILE A 190 -4.16 23.17 -0.60
C ILE A 190 -3.35 23.27 0.69
N ARG A 191 -2.96 24.49 1.07
CA ARG A 191 -2.22 24.76 2.31
C ARG A 191 -3.08 24.43 3.52
N LEU A 192 -2.57 23.57 4.40
CA LEU A 192 -3.18 23.32 5.70
C LEU A 192 -2.81 24.45 6.69
N PRO A 193 -3.68 24.76 7.66
CA PRO A 193 -3.43 25.83 8.62
C PRO A 193 -2.31 25.51 9.61
N ASN A 194 -1.99 24.24 9.80
CA ASN A 194 -0.92 23.77 10.67
C ASN A 194 -0.09 22.70 9.96
N PRO A 195 1.22 22.60 10.24
CA PRO A 195 2.01 21.46 9.81
C PRO A 195 1.45 20.18 10.43
N LEU A 196 1.40 19.12 9.64
CA LEU A 196 1.05 17.79 10.11
C LEU A 196 2.31 16.93 10.18
N PRO A 197 2.45 16.10 11.23
CA PRO A 197 3.50 15.09 11.26
C PRO A 197 3.30 14.10 10.13
N HIS A 198 4.38 13.40 9.75
CA HIS A 198 4.31 12.34 8.76
C HIS A 198 3.33 11.24 9.20
N GLY A 199 2.22 11.14 8.46
CA GLY A 199 1.22 10.10 8.66
C GLY A 199 1.57 8.78 7.96
N HIS A 200 0.79 7.76 8.27
CA HIS A 200 0.81 6.46 7.59
C HIS A 200 -0.31 6.39 6.53
N VAL A 201 -1.08 5.29 6.52
CA VAL A 201 -2.12 5.02 5.53
C VAL A 201 -3.39 5.85 5.75
N GLY A 202 -4.05 6.20 4.66
CA GLY A 202 -5.35 6.86 4.64
C GLY A 202 -6.33 6.16 3.69
N HIS A 203 -7.60 6.53 3.75
CA HIS A 203 -8.65 6.00 2.88
C HIS A 203 -9.59 7.11 2.41
N TRP A 204 -10.09 6.97 1.20
CA TRP A 204 -11.14 7.82 0.64
C TRP A 204 -12.49 7.13 0.83
N ALA A 205 -13.47 7.89 1.35
CA ALA A 205 -14.85 7.46 1.48
C ALA A 205 -15.72 8.35 0.60
N GLU A 206 -16.15 7.81 -0.54
CA GLU A 206 -16.97 8.53 -1.50
C GLU A 206 -18.31 8.93 -0.89
N GLY A 207 -18.72 10.19 -1.09
CA GLY A 207 -19.99 10.73 -0.60
C GLY A 207 -20.11 10.86 0.92
N TYR A 208 -19.07 10.50 1.68
CA TYR A 208 -19.07 10.62 3.14
C TYR A 208 -18.43 11.94 3.56
N VAL A 209 -19.24 12.86 4.06
CA VAL A 209 -18.77 14.06 4.74
C VAL A 209 -19.20 13.94 6.20
N PRO A 210 -18.26 13.73 7.14
CA PRO A 210 -18.61 13.64 8.55
C PRO A 210 -19.24 14.94 9.03
N SER A 211 -20.30 14.83 9.83
CA SER A 211 -20.89 15.97 10.51
C SER A 211 -19.93 16.49 11.58
N SER A 212 -20.03 17.78 11.95
CA SER A 212 -19.25 18.32 13.07
C SER A 212 -19.49 17.57 14.38
N ASN A 213 -20.67 16.95 14.53
CA ASN A 213 -21.03 16.15 15.68
C ASN A 213 -20.39 14.75 15.66
N ASP A 214 -20.03 14.21 14.49
CA ASP A 214 -19.35 12.91 14.39
C ASP A 214 -17.96 12.96 15.05
N TYR A 215 -17.29 14.12 14.99
CA TYR A 215 -16.02 14.37 15.69
C TYR A 215 -16.18 14.51 17.21
N SER A 216 -17.32 15.02 17.69
CA SER A 216 -17.60 15.19 19.12
C SER A 216 -18.03 13.86 19.76
N GLU A 217 -18.81 13.04 19.04
CA GLU A 217 -19.18 11.68 19.42
C GLU A 217 -17.99 10.71 19.33
N GLY A 218 -17.07 10.95 18.39
CA GLY A 218 -15.80 10.24 18.26
C GLY A 218 -14.94 10.27 19.53
N ARG A 219 -15.04 11.29 20.39
CA ARG A 219 -14.29 11.32 21.66
C ARG A 219 -14.83 10.39 22.76
N ARG A 220 -16.08 9.93 22.69
CA ARG A 220 -16.65 9.01 23.71
C ARG A 220 -16.82 7.58 23.20
N LYS A 221 -17.15 7.39 21.92
CA LYS A 221 -17.32 6.07 21.31
C LYS A 221 -16.00 5.43 20.85
N ALA A 222 -15.02 6.24 20.42
CA ALA A 222 -13.71 5.72 20.00
C ALA A 222 -12.74 5.40 21.16
N LEU A 223 -13.03 5.89 22.37
CA LEU A 223 -12.16 5.67 23.53
C LEU A 223 -12.44 4.36 24.27
N TRP A 224 -13.64 3.74 24.14
CA TRP A 224 -14.00 2.55 24.96
C TRP A 224 -14.85 1.45 24.28
N SER A 225 -15.59 1.67 23.19
CA SER A 225 -16.68 0.72 22.81
C SER A 225 -16.45 -0.24 21.62
N ASP A 226 -15.56 0.02 20.66
CA ASP A 226 -15.56 -0.80 19.41
C ASP A 226 -14.51 -1.91 19.34
N LYS A 227 -13.60 -2.03 20.32
CA LYS A 227 -12.65 -3.14 20.30
C LYS A 227 -13.27 -4.45 20.77
N GLY A 228 -14.16 -4.48 21.76
CA GLY A 228 -14.68 -5.77 22.26
C GLY A 228 -13.57 -6.72 22.75
N TRP A 229 -12.40 -6.18 23.14
CA TRP A 229 -11.24 -6.97 23.58
C TRP A 229 -11.40 -7.55 24.99
N GLU A 230 -12.51 -7.25 25.68
CA GLU A 230 -12.84 -7.90 26.95
C GLU A 230 -13.40 -9.32 26.77
N ALA A 231 -13.58 -9.80 25.53
CA ALA A 231 -14.12 -11.12 25.23
C ALA A 231 -13.11 -12.08 24.55
N PHE A 232 -11.80 -11.93 24.80
CA PHE A 232 -10.87 -13.02 24.55
C PHE A 232 -11.04 -14.08 25.64
N ASP A 233 -11.76 -15.16 25.30
CA ASP A 233 -11.74 -16.39 26.10
C ASP A 233 -10.31 -16.92 26.14
N ALA A 234 -9.75 -17.05 27.35
CA ALA A 234 -8.37 -17.48 27.62
C ALA A 234 -8.13 -18.98 27.35
N SER A 235 -8.97 -19.60 26.51
CA SER A 235 -8.98 -21.04 26.22
C SER A 235 -8.34 -21.42 24.88
N LEU A 236 -7.84 -20.46 24.08
CA LEU A 236 -7.15 -20.77 22.81
C LEU A 236 -5.76 -21.37 23.06
N PRO A 237 -5.50 -22.62 22.63
CA PRO A 237 -4.28 -23.33 22.98
C PRO A 237 -3.22 -23.14 21.90
N PHE A 238 -2.70 -21.93 21.70
CA PHE A 238 -1.48 -21.70 20.91
C PHE A 238 -0.72 -20.47 21.42
N LEU A 239 -0.03 -20.67 22.54
CA LEU A 239 1.25 -20.07 22.89
C LEU A 239 2.08 -21.14 23.59
#